data_AF-A0A2Z2MA97-F1
#
_entry.id   AF-A0A2Z2MA97-F1
#
_cell.length_a   1.000
_cell.length_b   1.000
_cell.length_c   1.000
_cell.angle_alpha   90.00
_cell.angle_beta   90.00
_cell.angle_gamma   90.00
#
_symmetry.space_group_name_H-M   'P 1'
#
loop_
_entity.id
_entity.type
_entity.pdbx_description
1 polymer ?
#
loop_
_entity_poly.entity_id
_entity_poly.type
_entity_poly.pdbx_seq_one_letter_code
_entity_poly.pdbx_strand_id
1 'polypeptide(L)'
;MLGMGCCKKAKRGVTPEVREKVRELLSRAELVEKGGKVVVFVDGRKVGKLKFIAPVEELQVESVWKSPFGTKVELSWNGRFVGSLLLREGL
;
A
#
# COMPACT_ATOMS: atom_id res chain seq x y z
N MET A 1 9.92 -22.21 -27.09
CA MET A 1 10.12 -22.31 -25.62
C MET A 1 10.25 -20.91 -25.08
N LEU A 2 9.50 -20.55 -24.04
CA LEU A 2 9.60 -19.39 -23.13
C LEU A 2 8.19 -19.26 -22.53
N GLY A 3 7.85 -19.98 -21.48
CA GLY A 3 8.44 -19.83 -20.16
C GLY A 3 7.26 -19.57 -19.23
N MET A 4 6.82 -20.62 -18.53
CA MET A 4 5.94 -20.50 -17.38
C MET A 4 6.51 -19.47 -16.40
N GLY A 5 5.62 -18.73 -15.74
CA GLY A 5 5.95 -18.07 -14.47
C GLY A 5 5.99 -16.56 -14.55
N CYS A 6 4.82 -15.94 -14.37
CA CYS A 6 4.55 -14.79 -13.50
C CYS A 6 3.23 -14.19 -13.99
N CYS A 7 2.16 -14.31 -13.21
CA CYS A 7 0.97 -13.49 -13.40
C CYS A 7 1.44 -12.04 -13.62
N LYS A 8 1.30 -11.51 -14.84
CA LYS A 8 1.73 -10.17 -15.19
C LYS A 8 1.05 -9.21 -14.22
N LYS A 9 1.80 -8.73 -13.22
CA LYS A 9 1.34 -7.70 -12.29
C LYS A 9 1.09 -6.46 -13.14
N ALA A 10 -0.17 -6.19 -13.46
CA ALA A 10 -0.53 -4.98 -14.19
C ALA A 10 -0.24 -3.80 -13.26
N LYS A 11 0.88 -3.10 -13.52
CA LYS A 11 1.15 -1.81 -12.90
C LYS A 11 0.06 -0.87 -13.38
N ARG A 12 -0.83 -0.45 -12.47
CA ARG A 12 -1.76 0.64 -12.76
C ARG A 12 -0.99 1.94 -12.64
N GLY A 13 -1.32 2.90 -13.50
CA GLY A 13 -0.89 4.27 -13.29
C GLY A 13 -1.36 4.74 -11.92
N VAL A 14 -0.50 5.48 -11.21
CA VAL A 14 -0.90 6.13 -9.96
C VAL A 14 -1.79 7.31 -10.35
N THR A 15 -3.11 7.11 -10.30
CA THR A 15 -4.07 8.18 -10.56
C THR A 15 -4.30 9.03 -9.29
N PRO A 16 -4.72 10.30 -9.43
CA PRO A 16 -5.10 11.13 -8.28
C PRO A 16 -6.15 10.47 -7.38
N GLU A 17 -7.13 9.80 -7.99
CA GLU A 17 -8.17 9.05 -7.26
C GLU A 17 -7.59 7.96 -6.35
N VAL A 18 -6.59 7.21 -6.82
CA VAL A 18 -5.94 6.19 -5.99
C VAL A 18 -5.15 6.82 -4.86
N ARG A 19 -4.51 7.98 -5.08
CA ARG A 19 -3.79 8.70 -4.02
C ARG A 19 -4.75 9.18 -2.94
N GLU A 20 -5.88 9.76 -3.33
CA GLU A 20 -6.89 10.24 -2.40
C GLU A 20 -7.48 9.09 -1.56
N LYS A 21 -7.89 7.99 -2.21
CA LYS A 21 -8.40 6.80 -1.50
C LYS A 21 -7.37 6.22 -0.53
N VAL A 22 -6.10 6.15 -0.94
CA VAL A 22 -5.03 5.65 -0.06
C VAL A 22 -4.80 6.59 1.13
N ARG A 23 -4.84 7.91 0.91
CA ARG A 23 -4.75 8.90 1.99
C ARG A 23 -5.91 8.79 2.95
N GLU A 24 -7.13 8.64 2.44
CA GLU A 24 -8.34 8.46 3.25
C GLU A 24 -8.26 7.16 4.08
N LEU A 25 -7.80 6.06 3.47
CA LEU A 25 -7.59 4.79 4.17
C LEU A 25 -6.56 4.89 5.27
N LEU A 26 -5.45 5.59 5.02
CA LEU A 26 -4.40 5.83 6.02
C LEU A 26 -4.87 6.78 7.13
N SER A 27 -5.73 7.76 6.83
CA SER A 27 -6.28 8.68 7.82
C SER A 27 -7.14 7.97 8.87
N ARG A 28 -7.91 6.96 8.44
CA ARG A 28 -8.72 6.11 9.33
C ARG A 28 -7.96 4.87 9.83
N ALA A 29 -6.70 4.70 9.45
CA ALA A 29 -5.96 3.50 9.78
C ALA A 29 -5.42 3.56 11.22
N GLU A 30 -5.55 2.46 11.93
CA GLU A 30 -4.85 2.23 13.18
C GLU A 30 -3.44 1.71 12.88
N LEU A 31 -2.43 2.44 13.32
CA LEU A 31 -1.02 2.13 13.15
C LEU A 31 -0.50 1.48 14.43
N VAL A 32 -0.20 0.19 14.39
CA VAL A 32 0.28 -0.57 15.56
C VAL A 32 1.74 -0.97 15.36
N GLU A 33 2.63 -0.49 16.22
CA GLU A 33 4.03 -0.89 16.18
C GLU A 33 4.22 -2.29 16.78
N LYS A 34 4.82 -3.20 16.00
CA LYS A 34 5.16 -4.57 16.42
C LYS A 34 6.53 -4.95 15.88
N GLY A 35 7.51 -5.09 16.78
CA GLY A 35 8.85 -5.57 16.46
C GLY A 35 9.60 -4.70 15.45
N GLY A 36 9.55 -3.37 15.63
CA GLY A 36 10.21 -2.40 14.76
C GLY A 36 9.55 -2.22 13.39
N LYS A 37 8.28 -2.60 13.26
CA LYS A 37 7.46 -2.39 12.05
C LYS A 37 6.11 -1.85 12.44
N VAL A 38 5.49 -1.06 11.57
CA VAL A 38 4.14 -0.55 11.78
C VAL A 38 3.18 -1.44 11.02
N VAL A 39 2.22 -2.03 11.72
CA VAL A 39 1.14 -2.79 11.10
C VAL A 39 -0.04 -1.84 10.92
N VAL A 40 -0.54 -1.77 9.69
CA VAL A 40 -1.65 -0.88 9.33
C VAL A 40 -2.94 -1.68 9.38
N PHE A 41 -3.87 -1.26 10.23
CA PHE A 41 -5.21 -1.81 10.33
C PHE A 41 -6.23 -0.79 9.87
N VAL A 42 -7.22 -1.21 9.10
CA VAL A 42 -8.37 -0.39 8.71
C VAL A 42 -9.61 -1.21 9.06
N ASP A 43 -10.53 -0.62 9.83
CA ASP A 43 -11.75 -1.28 10.30
C ASP A 43 -11.46 -2.65 10.98
N GLY A 44 -10.43 -2.70 11.83
CA GLY A 44 -9.97 -3.91 12.52
C GLY A 44 -9.30 -4.97 11.64
N ARG A 45 -9.14 -4.72 10.33
CA ARG A 45 -8.49 -5.63 9.39
C ARG A 45 -7.09 -5.16 9.05
N LYS A 46 -6.12 -6.06 9.12
CA LYS A 46 -4.75 -5.78 8.69
C LYS A 46 -4.70 -5.57 7.17
N VAL A 47 -4.44 -4.34 6.76
CA VAL A 47 -4.29 -3.97 5.35
C VAL A 47 -2.84 -3.88 4.93
N GLY A 48 -1.88 -3.67 5.83
CA GLY A 48 -0.51 -3.45 5.38
C GLY A 48 0.54 -3.49 6.47
N LYS A 49 1.78 -3.26 6.03
CA LYS A 49 2.92 -3.05 6.93
C LYS A 49 3.81 -1.94 6.39
N LEU A 50 4.23 -1.05 7.28
CA LEU A 50 5.24 -0.03 7.05
C LEU A 50 6.51 -0.41 7.82
N LYS A 51 7.66 -0.02 7.29
CA LYS A 51 8.98 -0.20 7.91
C LYS A 51 9.19 0.77 9.07
N PHE A 52 8.57 1.95 9.01
CA PHE A 52 8.64 3.00 10.02
C PHE A 52 7.39 3.87 9.93
N ILE A 53 7.12 4.66 10.97
CA ILE A 53 6.01 5.63 11.01
C ILE A 53 6.42 6.85 10.18
N ALA A 54 5.56 7.29 9.27
CA ALA A 54 5.73 8.53 8.52
C ALA A 54 4.40 9.30 8.51
N PRO A 55 4.43 10.64 8.46
CA PRO A 55 3.22 11.46 8.39
C PRO A 55 2.39 11.14 7.16
N VAL A 56 1.09 10.89 7.35
CA VAL A 56 0.18 10.46 6.26
C VAL A 56 0.10 11.50 5.14
N GLU A 57 0.18 12.78 5.48
CA GLU A 57 0.17 13.89 4.52
C GLU A 57 1.40 13.92 3.60
N GLU A 58 2.52 13.36 4.04
CA GLU A 58 3.76 13.32 3.27
C GLU A 58 3.97 11.99 2.54
N LEU A 59 3.12 10.99 2.77
CA LEU A 59 3.19 9.70 2.11
C LEU A 59 2.78 9.82 0.64
N GLN A 60 3.67 9.36 -0.23
CA GLN A 60 3.47 9.32 -1.67
C GLN A 60 3.19 7.90 -2.12
N VAL A 61 2.22 7.75 -3.04
CA VAL A 61 1.98 6.46 -3.70
C VAL A 61 3.00 6.31 -4.83
N GLU A 62 3.96 5.41 -4.64
CA GLU A 62 5.05 5.15 -5.59
C GLU A 62 4.59 4.22 -6.72
N SER A 63 3.81 3.18 -6.39
CA SER A 63 3.32 2.21 -7.37
C SER A 63 2.07 1.48 -6.89
N VAL A 64 1.23 1.10 -7.86
CA VAL A 64 -0.03 0.40 -7.60
C VAL A 64 -0.09 -0.83 -8.51
N TRP A 65 -0.34 -1.98 -7.90
CA TRP A 65 -0.32 -3.27 -8.58
C TRP A 65 -1.58 -4.04 -8.28
N LYS A 66 -2.23 -4.57 -9.32
CA LYS A 66 -3.28 -5.57 -9.11
C LYS A 66 -2.65 -6.93 -8.82
N SER A 67 -3.10 -7.56 -7.75
CA SER A 67 -2.75 -8.93 -7.36
C SER A 67 -4.04 -9.75 -7.20
N PRO A 68 -3.97 -11.09 -7.27
CA PRO A 68 -5.14 -11.94 -7.03
C PRO A 68 -5.72 -11.78 -5.61
N PHE A 69 -4.97 -11.19 -4.68
CA PHE A 69 -5.38 -10.96 -3.29
C PHE A 69 -5.85 -9.52 -3.01
N GLY A 70 -5.93 -8.67 -4.05
CA GLY A 70 -6.29 -7.26 -3.93
C GLY A 70 -5.31 -6.31 -4.62
N THR A 71 -5.48 -5.01 -4.40
CA THR A 71 -4.61 -3.96 -4.94
C THR A 71 -3.47 -3.68 -3.96
N LYS A 72 -2.24 -3.96 -4.38
CA LYS A 72 -1.03 -3.61 -3.61
C LYS A 72 -0.63 -2.17 -3.93
N VAL A 73 -0.51 -1.35 -2.90
CA VAL A 73 -0.05 0.04 -2.99
C VAL A 73 1.28 0.16 -2.28
N GLU A 74 2.28 0.68 -2.96
CA GLU A 74 3.61 0.94 -2.43
C GLU A 74 3.72 2.42 -2.08
N LEU A 75 4.19 2.68 -0.86
CA LEU A 75 4.27 4.01 -0.28
C LEU A 75 5.73 4.41 -0.11
N SER A 76 6.03 5.66 -0.44
CA SER A 76 7.31 6.29 -0.21
C SER A 76 7.16 7.59 0.55
N TRP A 77 8.21 7.98 1.27
CA TRP A 77 8.31 9.24 2.00
C TRP A 77 9.71 9.80 1.77
N ASN A 78 9.80 11.06 1.35
CA ASN A 78 11.08 11.70 1.00
C ASN A 78 11.96 10.85 0.05
N GLY A 79 11.33 10.22 -0.95
CA GLY A 79 12.01 9.36 -1.92
C GLY A 79 12.47 7.99 -1.37
N ARG A 80 12.08 7.63 -0.14
CA ARG A 80 12.41 6.33 0.48
C ARG A 80 11.18 5.45 0.58
N PHE A 81 11.30 4.18 0.22
CA PHE A 81 10.24 3.19 0.37
C PHE A 81 9.89 2.97 1.85
N VAL A 82 8.66 3.30 2.21
CA VAL A 82 8.11 3.19 3.57
C VAL A 82 7.48 1.82 3.78
N GLY A 83 6.75 1.31 2.79
CA GLY A 83 6.04 0.05 2.96
C GLY A 83 4.99 -0.19 1.89
N SER A 84 4.14 -1.20 2.14
CA SER A 84 3.06 -1.51 1.22
C SER A 84 1.76 -1.85 1.94
N LEU A 85 0.66 -1.38 1.36
CA LEU A 85 -0.70 -1.73 1.71
C LEU A 85 -1.24 -2.73 0.70
N LEU A 86 -2.10 -3.64 1.15
CA LEU A 86 -2.88 -4.58 0.36
C LEU A 86 -4.34 -4.27 0.62
N LEU A 87 -4.97 -3.62 -0.36
CA LEU A 87 -6.35 -3.21 -0.31
C LEU A 87 -7.20 -4.30 -0.97
N ARG A 88 -7.99 -4.99 -0.15
CA ARG A 88 -8.75 -6.18 -0.57
C ARG A 88 -10.10 -5.85 -1.20
N GLU A 89 -10.59 -4.63 -1.01
CA GLU A 89 -11.83 -4.13 -1.60
C GLU A 89 -11.49 -3.04 -2.61
N GLY A 90 -12.18 -3.05 -3.76
CA GLY A 90 -11.79 -2.33 -4.97
C GLY A 90 -11.50 -0.84 -4.74
N LEU A 91 -10.23 -0.47 -4.88
CA LEU A 91 -9.82 0.88 -5.28
C LEU A 91 -10.39 1.22 -6.67
#